data_AF-A0A950AC95-F1
#
_entry.id   AF-A0A950AC95-F1
#
_cell.length_a   1.000
_cell.length_b   1.000
_cell.length_c   1.000
_cell.angle_alpha   90.00
_cell.angle_beta   90.00
_cell.angle_gamma   90.00
#
_symmetry.space_group_name_H-M   'P 1'
#
loop_
_entity.id
_entity.type
_entity.pdbx_description
1 polymer ?
#
loop_
_entity_poly.entity_id
_entity_poly.type
_entity_poly.pdbx_seq_one_letter_code
_entity_poly.pdbx_strand_id
1 'polypeptide(L)'
;MASEACEETPNYSMHMADAATDSFDRDLVLGLVSFEQEGLYEIDAALKRIEDGTYGICELTGQAIPWERLEAIPWTRFSIEAENQLEGNGHPHIGALGRVRMGEMERSGTAPNESADEEVDSPVDPDLLSTPPEMGSRVRTRSYDDQLTDE
;
A
#
# COMPACT_ATOMS: atom_id res chain seq x y z
N MET A 1 -46.20 7.56 19.95
CA MET A 1 -46.27 6.83 18.67
C MET A 1 -44.97 7.10 17.94
N ALA A 2 -44.35 6.03 17.46
CA ALA A 2 -42.95 5.95 17.08
C ALA A 2 -42.64 6.65 15.75
N SER A 3 -41.46 7.26 15.71
CA SER A 3 -40.47 7.13 14.63
C SER A 3 -40.98 7.24 13.20
N GLU A 4 -40.81 8.42 12.60
CA GLU A 4 -40.73 8.53 11.14
C GLU A 4 -39.43 9.23 10.78
N ALA A 5 -38.78 8.65 9.78
CA ALA A 5 -37.34 8.63 9.59
C ALA A 5 -36.76 9.99 9.22
N CYS A 6 -35.49 10.16 9.57
CA CYS A 6 -34.58 11.02 8.84
C CYS A 6 -34.60 10.57 7.37
N GLU A 7 -35.44 11.20 6.54
CA GLU A 7 -35.31 11.09 5.09
C GLU A 7 -34.05 11.85 4.67
N GLU A 8 -32.88 11.24 4.91
CA GLU A 8 -31.73 11.52 4.06
C GLU A 8 -32.03 10.85 2.73
N THR A 9 -32.80 11.53 1.87
CA THR A 9 -32.77 11.20 0.45
C THR A 9 -31.33 11.42 0.00
N PRO A 10 -30.60 10.38 -0.43
CA PRO A 10 -29.31 10.63 -1.01
C PRO A 10 -29.57 11.47 -2.27
N ASN A 11 -28.93 12.63 -2.35
CA ASN A 11 -28.99 13.56 -3.46
C ASN A 11 -28.33 12.93 -4.71
N TYR A 12 -28.99 11.92 -5.28
CA TYR A 12 -28.69 11.39 -6.60
C TYR A 12 -29.77 11.90 -7.55
N SER A 13 -29.37 12.33 -8.74
CA SER A 13 -30.32 12.71 -9.76
C SER A 13 -31.17 11.49 -10.14
N MET A 14 -32.50 11.65 -10.11
CA MET A 14 -33.45 10.60 -10.51
C MET A 14 -33.47 10.37 -12.04
N HIS A 15 -32.67 11.11 -12.80
CA HIS A 15 -32.52 10.91 -14.24
C HIS A 15 -31.47 9.83 -14.53
N MET A 16 -31.87 8.81 -15.28
CA MET A 16 -30.97 7.74 -15.73
C MET A 16 -29.75 8.27 -16.51
N ALA A 17 -29.85 9.47 -17.09
CA ALA A 17 -28.74 10.13 -17.79
C ALA A 17 -27.64 10.66 -16.84
N ASP A 18 -28.00 11.00 -15.61
CA ASP A 18 -27.07 11.60 -14.64
C ASP A 18 -26.47 10.55 -13.69
N ALA A 19 -27.10 9.37 -13.58
CA ALA A 19 -26.64 8.29 -12.69
C ALA A 19 -25.19 7.85 -12.96
N ALA A 20 -24.72 7.93 -14.21
CA ALA A 20 -23.34 7.61 -14.57
C ALA A 20 -22.36 8.69 -14.06
N THR A 21 -22.72 9.96 -14.20
CA THR A 21 -21.94 11.11 -13.71
C THR A 21 -21.86 11.08 -12.19
N ASP A 22 -22.99 10.91 -11.51
CA ASP A 22 -23.05 10.84 -10.04
C ASP A 22 -22.19 9.69 -9.49
N SER A 23 -22.18 8.54 -10.18
CA SER A 23 -21.35 7.40 -9.79
C SER A 23 -19.86 7.70 -9.99
N PHE A 24 -19.49 8.29 -11.13
CA PHE A 24 -18.11 8.67 -11.41
C PHE A 24 -17.58 9.71 -10.41
N ASP A 25 -18.38 10.73 -10.10
CA ASP A 25 -18.00 11.78 -9.15
C ASP A 25 -17.83 11.20 -7.74
N ARG A 26 -18.71 10.28 -7.33
CA ARG A 26 -18.57 9.58 -6.05
C ARG A 26 -17.28 8.76 -6.01
N ASP A 27 -17.00 7.99 -7.06
CA ASP A 27 -15.80 7.16 -7.13
C ASP A 27 -14.52 8.00 -7.12
N LEU A 28 -14.52 9.14 -7.81
CA LEU A 28 -13.43 10.11 -7.78
C LEU A 28 -13.18 10.66 -6.37
N VAL A 29 -14.25 11.08 -5.67
CA VAL A 29 -14.17 11.59 -4.29
C VAL A 29 -13.63 10.51 -3.35
N LEU A 30 -14.14 9.27 -3.46
CA LEU A 30 -13.66 8.16 -2.64
C LEU A 30 -12.18 7.84 -2.90
N GLY A 31 -11.74 7.91 -4.17
CA GLY A 31 -10.34 7.75 -4.54
C GLY A 31 -9.44 8.82 -3.92
N LEU A 32 -9.86 10.08 -3.96
CA LEU A 32 -9.12 11.19 -3.35
C LEU A 32 -8.98 11.03 -1.83
N VAL A 33 -10.08 10.69 -1.14
CA VAL A 33 -10.09 10.46 0.31
C VAL A 33 -9.20 9.28 0.70
N SER A 34 -9.16 8.23 -0.13
CA SER A 34 -8.28 7.08 0.11
C SER A 34 -6.81 7.45 -0.03
N PHE A 35 -6.46 8.22 -1.07
CA PHE A 35 -5.11 8.72 -1.28
C PHE A 35 -4.63 9.63 -0.14
N GLU A 36 -5.49 10.51 0.36
CA GLU A 36 -5.16 11.39 1.49
C GLU A 36 -4.87 10.59 2.77
N GLN A 37 -5.68 9.57 3.07
CA GLN A 37 -5.46 8.69 4.22
C GLN A 37 -4.15 7.90 4.11
N GLU A 38 -3.83 7.39 2.92
CA GLU A 38 -2.57 6.69 2.69
C GLU A 38 -1.36 7.63 2.84
N GLY A 39 -1.47 8.87 2.34
CA GLY A 39 -0.48 9.91 2.57
C GLY A 39 -0.24 10.21 4.04
N LEU A 40 -1.31 10.35 4.85
CA LEU A 40 -1.19 10.55 6.29
C LEU A 40 -0.50 9.37 6.99
N TYR A 41 -0.86 8.14 6.62
CA TYR A 41 -0.25 6.93 7.16
C TYR A 41 1.27 6.88 6.87
N GLU A 42 1.68 7.22 5.65
CA GLU A 42 3.10 7.25 5.27
C GLU A 42 3.88 8.35 6.00
N ILE A 43 3.25 9.51 6.23
CA ILE A 43 3.83 10.58 7.06
C ILE A 43 4.04 10.10 8.50
N ASP A 44 3.02 9.48 9.11
CA ASP A 44 3.14 8.93 10.47
C ASP A 44 4.21 7.83 10.55
N ALA A 45 4.30 6.97 9.53
CA ALA A 45 5.34 5.95 9.44
C ALA A 45 6.74 6.58 9.29
N ALA A 46 6.88 7.67 8.55
CA ALA A 46 8.14 8.41 8.43
C ALA A 46 8.55 9.04 9.75
N LEU A 47 7.61 9.63 10.50
CA LEU A 47 7.86 10.17 11.83
C LEU A 47 8.35 9.08 12.80
N LYS A 48 7.72 7.90 12.80
CA LYS A 48 8.20 6.75 13.59
C LYS A 48 9.62 6.34 13.22
N ARG A 49 9.96 6.30 11.93
CA ARG A 49 11.33 6.00 11.47
C ARG A 49 12.35 7.04 11.95
N ILE A 50 11.95 8.29 12.12
CA ILE A 50 12.81 9.33 12.72
C ILE A 50 13.04 9.03 14.21
N GLU A 51 11.99 8.68 14.95
CA GLU A 51 12.10 8.29 16.37
C GLU A 51 12.98 7.04 16.56
N ASP A 52 12.86 6.06 15.67
CA ASP A 52 13.65 4.83 15.67
C ASP A 52 15.09 5.03 15.14
N GLY A 53 15.40 6.20 14.56
CA GLY A 53 16.70 6.51 13.97
C GLY A 53 17.00 5.77 12.66
N THR A 54 15.97 5.23 12.00
CA THR A 54 16.07 4.49 10.72
C THR A 54 15.66 5.33 9.51
N TYR A 55 15.28 6.60 9.73
CA TYR A 55 14.92 7.53 8.67
C TYR A 55 16.05 7.71 7.64
N GLY A 56 15.67 7.73 6.36
CA GLY A 56 16.61 7.85 5.24
C GLY A 56 17.30 6.54 4.85
N ILE A 57 16.91 5.40 5.41
CA ILE A 57 17.35 4.07 4.95
C ILE A 57 16.24 3.41 4.13
N CYS A 58 16.59 2.89 2.96
CA CYS A 58 15.68 2.17 2.08
C CYS A 58 15.30 0.82 2.69
N GLU A 59 14.00 0.54 2.82
CA GLU A 59 13.52 -0.72 3.42
C GLU A 59 13.79 -1.95 2.55
N LEU A 60 13.88 -1.79 1.23
CA LEU A 60 14.11 -2.91 0.31
C LEU A 60 15.60 -3.28 0.21
N THR A 61 16.47 -2.28 0.05
CA THR A 61 17.89 -2.50 -0.24
C THR A 61 18.80 -2.29 0.99
N GLY A 62 18.28 -1.68 2.06
CA GLY A 62 19.07 -1.29 3.23
C GLY A 62 20.08 -0.17 2.98
N GLN A 63 20.05 0.44 1.78
CA GLN A 63 20.96 1.53 1.41
C GLN A 63 20.40 2.88 1.82
N ALA A 64 21.27 3.89 1.97
CA ALA A 64 20.85 5.26 2.23
C ALA A 64 20.06 5.84 1.04
N ILE A 65 18.96 6.52 1.33
CA ILE A 65 18.13 7.24 0.37
C ILE A 65 18.81 8.60 0.10
N PRO A 66 18.96 9.02 -1.18
CA PRO A 66 19.62 10.28 -1.51
C PRO A 66 18.87 11.47 -0.92
N TRP A 67 19.61 12.46 -0.42
CA TRP A 67 19.06 13.65 0.23
C TRP A 67 18.08 14.42 -0.67
N GLU A 68 18.42 14.61 -1.94
CA GLU A 68 17.58 15.31 -2.93
C GLU A 68 16.16 14.71 -3.01
N ARG A 69 16.04 13.39 -2.79
CA ARG A 69 14.75 12.71 -2.76
C ARG A 69 14.00 12.92 -1.45
N LEU A 70 14.69 12.88 -0.32
CA LEU A 70 14.08 13.15 0.99
C LEU A 70 13.62 14.61 1.11
N GLU A 71 14.29 15.54 0.43
CA GLU A 71 13.89 16.94 0.33
C GLU A 71 12.61 17.10 -0.51
N ALA A 72 12.50 16.36 -1.62
CA ALA A 72 11.32 16.40 -2.49
C ALA A 72 10.12 15.62 -1.91
N ILE A 73 10.35 14.44 -1.33
CA ILE A 73 9.33 13.52 -0.82
C ILE A 73 9.80 12.95 0.53
N PRO A 74 9.54 13.64 1.65
CA PRO A 74 10.12 13.28 2.95
C PRO A 74 9.56 11.97 3.54
N TRP A 75 8.34 11.57 3.20
CA TRP A 75 7.76 10.32 3.71
C TRP A 75 8.22 9.06 2.96
N THR A 76 9.05 9.18 1.92
CA THR A 76 9.44 8.03 1.08
C THR A 76 10.12 6.89 1.87
N ARG A 77 9.80 5.64 1.51
CA ARG A 77 10.35 4.42 2.12
C ARG A 77 11.48 3.79 1.32
N PHE A 78 11.56 4.13 0.03
CA PHE A 78 12.42 3.45 -0.93
C PHE A 78 13.29 4.45 -1.71
N SER A 79 14.46 3.99 -2.13
CA SER A 79 15.27 4.68 -3.13
C SER A 79 14.65 4.52 -4.53
N ILE A 80 15.08 5.36 -5.47
CA ILE A 80 14.61 5.32 -6.87
C ILE A 80 14.88 3.96 -7.51
N GLU A 81 16.06 3.37 -7.22
CA GLU A 81 16.43 2.05 -7.73
C GLU A 81 15.54 0.94 -7.19
N ALA A 82 15.19 1.02 -5.90
CA ALA A 82 14.30 0.07 -5.24
C ALA A 82 12.87 0.20 -5.76
N GLU A 83 12.40 1.42 -5.96
CA GLU A 83 11.09 1.71 -6.54
C GLU A 83 10.99 1.16 -7.97
N ASN A 84 12.01 1.41 -8.81
CA ASN A 84 12.05 0.86 -10.16
C ASN A 84 12.08 -0.68 -10.20
N GLN A 85 12.74 -1.32 -9.23
CA GLN A 85 12.69 -2.78 -9.07
C GLN A 85 11.29 -3.28 -8.69
N LEU A 86 10.58 -2.58 -7.80
CA LEU A 86 9.22 -2.93 -7.40
C LEU A 86 8.23 -2.74 -8.55
N GLU A 87 8.38 -1.66 -9.32
CA GLU A 87 7.57 -1.38 -10.51
C GLU A 87 7.80 -2.42 -11.61
N GLY A 88 9.06 -2.80 -11.86
CA GLY A 88 9.41 -3.88 -12.77
C GLY A 88 8.82 -5.24 -12.36
N ASN A 89 8.62 -5.45 -11.05
CA ASN A 89 7.98 -6.63 -10.49
C ASN A 89 6.44 -6.51 -10.42
N GLY A 90 5.86 -5.41 -10.92
CA GLY A 90 4.42 -5.18 -10.98
C GLY A 90 3.77 -4.81 -9.64
N HIS A 91 4.57 -4.47 -8.62
CA HIS A 91 4.06 -3.99 -7.34
C HIS A 91 3.77 -2.49 -7.46
N PRO A 92 2.52 -2.03 -7.28
CA PRO A 92 2.18 -0.63 -7.46
C PRO A 92 2.85 0.22 -6.36
N HIS A 93 3.39 1.38 -6.76
CA HIS A 93 3.85 2.44 -5.86
C HIS A 93 2.66 3.30 -5.39
N ILE A 94 2.80 3.88 -4.19
CA ILE A 94 1.81 4.61 -3.36
C ILE A 94 1.27 5.90 -4.03
N GLY A 95 1.63 6.18 -5.29
CA GLY A 95 1.16 7.33 -6.06
C GLY A 95 0.42 6.99 -7.36
N ALA A 96 0.28 5.71 -7.71
CA ALA A 96 -0.51 5.29 -8.85
C ALA A 96 -2.00 5.34 -8.50
N LEU A 97 -2.57 6.55 -8.49
CA LEU A 97 -4.01 6.81 -8.46
C LEU A 97 -4.77 5.70 -9.20
N GLY A 98 -5.56 4.92 -8.44
CA GLY A 98 -6.65 4.12 -8.98
C GLY A 98 -6.25 3.00 -9.94
N ARG A 99 -5.74 1.89 -9.43
CA ARG A 99 -6.21 0.59 -9.94
C ARG A 99 -7.40 0.15 -9.11
N VAL A 100 -8.53 0.84 -9.28
CA VAL A 100 -9.78 0.08 -9.28
C VAL A 100 -9.56 -0.98 -10.34
N ARG A 101 -9.62 -2.27 -9.98
CA ARG A 101 -9.77 -3.32 -10.98
C ARG A 101 -11.14 -3.13 -11.64
N MET A 102 -11.27 -2.13 -12.50
CA MET A 102 -12.45 -1.95 -13.32
C MET A 102 -12.37 -2.99 -14.42
N GLY A 103 -12.92 -4.18 -14.14
CA GLY A 103 -13.08 -5.27 -15.10
C GLY A 103 -12.31 -6.56 -14.79
N GLU A 104 -12.61 -7.22 -13.67
CA GLU A 104 -12.62 -8.70 -13.65
C GLU A 104 -14.08 -9.17 -13.85
N MET A 105 -14.65 -8.85 -15.01
CA MET A 105 -15.92 -9.42 -15.48
C MET A 105 -15.56 -10.45 -16.56
N GLU A 106 -15.67 -11.73 -16.18
CA GLU A 106 -15.80 -12.91 -17.05
C GLU A 106 -14.58 -13.27 -17.95
N ARG A 107 -13.61 -14.03 -17.41
CA ARG A 107 -13.09 -15.15 -18.22
C ARG A 107 -14.15 -16.24 -18.18
N SER A 108 -14.93 -16.27 -19.25
CA SER A 108 -15.73 -17.40 -19.76
C SER A 108 -15.61 -18.67 -18.92
N GLY A 109 -16.70 -19.02 -18.25
CA GLY A 109 -16.88 -20.34 -17.68
C GLY A 109 -16.63 -21.41 -18.74
N THR A 110 -15.68 -22.29 -18.46
CA THR A 110 -15.85 -23.71 -18.78
C THR A 110 -15.93 -24.41 -17.44
N ALA A 111 -17.08 -25.01 -17.17
CA ALA A 111 -17.33 -25.78 -15.95
C ALA A 111 -16.29 -26.93 -15.86
N PRO A 112 -15.65 -27.16 -14.70
CA PRO A 112 -15.12 -28.48 -14.40
C PRO A 112 -16.31 -29.36 -14.06
N ASN A 113 -16.44 -30.43 -14.82
CA ASN A 113 -17.35 -31.52 -14.54
C ASN A 113 -17.10 -32.09 -13.13
N GLU A 114 -18.21 -32.36 -12.47
CA GLU A 114 -18.34 -33.33 -11.40
C GLU A 114 -17.67 -34.67 -11.76
N SER A 115 -16.64 -35.08 -11.01
CA SER A 115 -16.36 -36.49 -10.71
C SER A 115 -15.18 -36.62 -9.75
N ALA A 116 -15.40 -37.43 -8.71
CA ALA A 116 -14.47 -38.06 -7.77
C ALA A 116 -14.17 -37.28 -6.48
N ASP A 117 -14.84 -37.77 -5.43
CA ASP A 117 -14.51 -37.61 -4.03
C ASP A 117 -13.10 -38.12 -3.74
N GLU A 118 -12.24 -37.28 -3.17
CA GLU A 118 -11.07 -37.73 -2.40
C GLU A 118 -10.82 -36.73 -1.24
N GLU A 119 -11.21 -37.15 -0.05
CA GLU A 119 -10.94 -36.47 1.22
C GLU A 119 -9.43 -36.43 1.48
N VAL A 120 -8.84 -35.23 1.54
CA VAL A 120 -7.50 -35.02 2.10
C VAL A 120 -7.61 -34.10 3.30
N ASP A 121 -7.96 -34.70 4.44
CA ASP A 121 -7.73 -34.11 5.75
C ASP A 121 -6.25 -34.30 6.10
N SER A 122 -5.43 -33.28 5.85
CA SER A 122 -4.07 -33.24 6.37
C SER A 122 -4.08 -32.45 7.68
N PRO A 123 -3.69 -33.06 8.82
CA PRO A 123 -3.73 -32.38 10.11
C PRO A 123 -2.74 -31.22 10.12
N VAL A 124 -3.24 -30.05 10.54
CA VAL A 124 -2.42 -28.86 10.76
C VAL A 124 -1.61 -29.07 12.04
N ASP A 125 -0.29 -29.20 11.92
CA ASP A 125 0.63 -29.30 13.06
C ASP A 125 0.59 -28.01 13.89
N PRO A 126 0.22 -28.07 15.19
CA PRO A 126 0.07 -26.88 16.04
C PRO A 126 1.39 -26.30 16.58
N ASP A 127 2.55 -26.87 16.23
CA ASP A 127 3.85 -26.57 16.86
C ASP A 127 4.74 -25.55 16.13
N LEU A 128 4.25 -24.88 15.08
CA LEU A 128 5.03 -23.82 14.39
C LEU A 128 5.07 -22.46 15.12
N LEU A 129 4.63 -22.40 16.38
CA LEU A 129 4.75 -21.25 17.25
C LEU A 129 5.87 -21.43 18.30
N SER A 130 7.12 -21.57 17.88
CA SER A 130 8.30 -21.31 18.73
C SER A 130 9.61 -21.34 17.97
N THR A 131 10.03 -20.22 17.39
CA THR A 131 11.35 -19.56 17.62
C THR A 131 11.54 -18.39 16.65
N PRO A 132 11.84 -17.16 17.14
CA PRO A 132 12.34 -16.11 16.27
C PRO A 132 13.81 -16.40 15.89
N PRO A 133 14.24 -16.23 14.63
CA PRO A 133 15.65 -16.32 14.28
C PRO A 133 16.44 -15.12 14.85
N GLU A 134 17.51 -15.43 15.57
CA GLU A 134 18.40 -14.47 16.21
C GLU A 134 19.38 -13.79 15.23
N MET A 135 19.57 -12.49 15.48
CA MET A 135 20.76 -11.64 15.22
C MET A 135 21.33 -11.49 13.80
N GLY A 136 21.40 -10.21 13.40
CA GLY A 136 22.69 -9.52 13.51
C GLY A 136 23.24 -8.87 12.23
N SER A 137 23.12 -7.54 12.13
CA SER A 137 24.27 -6.67 11.86
C SER A 137 23.88 -5.20 12.10
N ARG A 138 24.65 -4.51 12.95
CA ARG A 138 24.53 -3.06 13.13
C ARG A 138 25.11 -2.39 11.87
N VAL A 139 24.24 -1.79 11.06
CA VAL A 139 24.68 -0.88 10.00
C VAL A 139 25.37 0.32 10.67
N ARG A 140 26.67 0.51 10.40
CA ARG A 140 27.39 1.70 10.84
C ARG A 140 26.90 2.88 10.03
N THR A 141 26.18 3.81 10.65
CA THR A 141 25.95 5.13 10.06
C THR A 141 27.30 5.84 9.95
N ARG A 142 27.79 6.08 8.73
CA ARG A 142 28.90 7.02 8.51
C ARG A 142 28.38 8.42 8.82
N SER A 143 29.00 9.07 9.81
CA SER A 143 28.77 10.49 10.09
C SER A 143 29.18 11.33 8.89
N TYR A 144 28.45 12.41 8.62
CA TYR A 144 28.64 13.31 7.49
C TYR A 144 29.97 14.10 7.55
N ASP A 145 30.62 14.14 8.71
CA ASP A 145 31.87 14.89 8.95
C ASP A 145 33.15 14.23 8.40
N ASP A 146 33.09 12.98 7.91
CA ASP A 146 34.29 12.24 7.48
C ASP A 146 34.74 12.52 6.02
N GLN A 147 34.07 13.43 5.29
CA GLN A 147 34.30 13.65 3.85
C GLN A 147 35.01 14.98 3.49
N LEU A 148 35.51 15.76 4.45
CA LEU A 148 36.06 17.11 4.16
C LEU A 148 37.58 17.25 4.29
N THR A 149 38.35 16.16 4.24
CA THR A 149 39.82 16.23 4.17
C THR A 149 40.35 15.42 3.01
N ASP A 150 40.36 16.02 1.83
CA ASP A 150 41.38 15.72 0.81
C ASP A 150 41.72 17.06 0.12
N GLU A 151 43.02 17.29 0.00
CA GLU A 151 43.72 18.56 -0.29
C GLU A 151 43.53 19.10 -1.71
#